data_AF-A0A439ILT6-F1
#
_entry.id   AF-A0A439ILT6-F1
#
_cell.length_a   1.000
_cell.length_b   1.000
_cell.length_c   1.000
_cell.angle_alpha   90.00
_cell.angle_beta   90.00
_cell.angle_gamma   90.00
#
_symmetry.space_group_name_H-M   'P 1'
#
loop_
_entity.id
_entity.type
_entity.pdbx_description
1 polymer ?
#
loop_
_entity_poly.entity_id
_entity_poly.type
_entity_poly.pdbx_seq_one_letter_code
_entity_poly.pdbx_strand_id
1 'polypeptide(L)'
;MAAYGRNNFELNSSIAIRDVYRLFLVFSGDEQLFELAPKPDDPLRLMRDAHFADEITHLLVGTAVANRIHLEHMSRLRADPAEPQHQPIILKCGTLHPDILNSDQEIPLTFDQACNKIIHAIHIVPDCGNPDENPLSSEVKLRGHLGKAAWSAYLNIPQYVRASILNFRDHT
;
A
#
# COMPACT_ATOMS: atom_id res chain seq x y z
N MET A 1 19.84 -32.78 5.27
CA MET A 1 19.03 -33.00 4.05
C MET A 1 17.87 -32.01 4.11
N ALA A 2 17.66 -31.07 3.19
CA ALA A 2 18.13 -30.87 1.83
C ALA A 2 18.77 -29.47 1.66
N ALA A 3 19.65 -29.32 0.67
CA ALA A 3 20.14 -28.02 0.24
C ALA A 3 18.96 -27.23 -0.35
N TYR A 4 18.48 -26.24 0.39
CA TYR A 4 17.59 -25.21 -0.15
C TYR A 4 18.29 -24.54 -1.35
N GLY A 5 17.50 -24.23 -2.37
CA GLY A 5 17.95 -23.85 -3.71
C GLY A 5 19.12 -22.87 -3.71
N ARG A 6 20.01 -23.02 -4.70
CA ARG A 6 21.29 -22.31 -4.85
C ARG A 6 21.22 -20.77 -4.96
N ASN A 7 20.06 -20.16 -4.73
CA ASN A 7 19.83 -18.73 -4.56
C ASN A 7 18.59 -18.53 -3.66
N ASN A 8 18.73 -18.67 -2.34
CA ASN A 8 17.67 -18.22 -1.42
C ASN A 8 17.64 -16.69 -1.48
N PHE A 9 16.70 -16.12 -2.22
CA PHE A 9 16.46 -14.68 -2.19
C PHE A 9 15.75 -14.35 -0.88
N GLU A 10 16.51 -13.90 0.11
CA GLU A 10 15.95 -13.32 1.32
C GLU A 10 15.37 -11.94 0.97
N LEU A 11 14.16 -11.68 1.46
CA LEU A 11 13.55 -10.37 1.33
C LEU A 11 14.42 -9.35 2.06
N ASN A 12 15.00 -8.41 1.33
CA ASN A 12 15.75 -7.33 1.93
C ASN A 12 14.78 -6.25 2.46
N SER A 13 14.50 -6.29 3.76
CA SER A 13 13.60 -5.34 4.44
C SER A 13 14.01 -3.88 4.27
N SER A 14 15.32 -3.58 4.13
CA SER A 14 15.79 -2.22 3.91
C SER A 14 15.34 -1.65 2.56
N ILE A 15 15.24 -2.49 1.52
CA ILE A 15 14.72 -2.08 0.22
C ILE A 15 13.23 -1.81 0.32
N ALA A 16 12.48 -2.72 0.95
CA ALA A 16 11.04 -2.55 1.14
C ALA A 16 10.70 -1.29 1.95
N ILE A 17 11.42 -1.02 3.04
CA ILE A 17 11.25 0.19 3.86
C ILE A 17 11.54 1.45 3.05
N ARG A 18 12.57 1.43 2.19
CA ARG A 18 12.89 2.57 1.32
C ARG A 18 11.76 2.85 0.33
N ASP A 19 11.15 1.81 -0.24
CA ASP A 19 10.04 1.97 -1.18
C ASP A 19 8.75 2.42 -0.46
N VAL A 20 8.51 1.96 0.77
CA VAL A 20 7.46 2.49 1.65
C VAL A 20 7.68 3.98 1.93
N TYR A 21 8.92 4.39 2.18
CA TYR A 21 9.27 5.80 2.39
C TYR A 21 9.02 6.64 1.13
N ARG A 22 9.44 6.15 -0.05
CA ARG A 22 9.15 6.80 -1.33
C ARG A 22 7.66 6.97 -1.57
N LEU A 23 6.87 5.93 -1.31
CA LEU A 23 5.41 5.99 -1.40
C LEU A 23 4.85 7.11 -0.51
N PHE A 24 5.30 7.16 0.74
CA PHE A 24 4.86 8.22 1.65
C PHE A 24 5.23 9.62 1.15
N LEU A 25 6.43 9.80 0.58
CA LEU A 25 6.87 11.08 0.04
C LEU A 25 6.04 11.54 -1.17
N VAL A 26 5.67 10.63 -2.07
CA VAL A 26 4.85 10.97 -3.25
C VAL A 26 3.52 11.59 -2.81
N PHE A 27 2.85 11.00 -1.82
CA PHE A 27 1.61 11.55 -1.29
C PHE A 27 1.81 12.81 -0.44
N SER A 28 2.86 12.84 0.39
CA SER A 28 3.07 13.95 1.34
C SER A 28 3.64 15.22 0.70
N GLY A 29 4.25 15.10 -0.48
CA GLY A 29 4.93 16.20 -1.18
C GLY A 29 4.12 16.80 -2.34
N ASP A 30 3.00 16.18 -2.73
CA ASP A 30 2.25 16.60 -3.92
C ASP A 30 1.60 17.98 -3.74
N GLU A 31 1.10 18.27 -2.53
CA GLU A 31 0.56 19.60 -2.21
C GLU A 31 1.62 20.71 -2.37
N GLN A 32 2.82 20.49 -1.86
CA GLN A 32 3.92 21.46 -1.98
C GLN A 32 4.36 21.63 -3.44
N LEU A 33 4.27 20.57 -4.26
CA LEU A 33 4.51 20.69 -5.70
C LEU A 33 3.48 21.62 -6.35
N PHE A 34 2.20 21.51 -5.99
CA PHE A 34 1.15 22.42 -6.47
C PHE A 34 1.38 23.87 -6.03
N GLU A 35 1.86 24.09 -4.81
CA GLU A 35 2.20 25.44 -4.32
C GLU A 35 3.39 26.05 -5.09
N LEU A 36 4.40 25.24 -5.42
CA LEU A 36 5.59 25.69 -6.15
C LEU A 36 5.35 25.91 -7.64
N ALA A 37 4.45 25.13 -8.23
CA ALA A 37 4.12 25.12 -9.65
C ALA A 37 2.61 25.32 -9.87
N PRO A 38 2.08 26.54 -9.61
CA PRO A 38 0.64 26.78 -9.63
C PRO A 38 0.02 26.78 -11.03
N LYS A 39 0.86 26.84 -12.09
CA LYS A 39 0.38 26.88 -13.48
C LYS A 39 0.37 25.48 -14.09
N PRO A 40 -0.69 25.10 -14.83
CA PRO A 40 -0.76 23.79 -15.48
C PRO A 40 0.35 23.48 -16.48
N ASP A 41 0.89 24.49 -17.13
CA ASP A 41 1.98 24.36 -18.11
C ASP A 41 3.38 24.43 -17.47
N ASP A 42 3.48 24.52 -16.14
CA ASP A 42 4.76 24.50 -15.44
C ASP A 42 5.47 23.15 -15.65
N PRO A 43 6.78 23.14 -15.98
CA PRO A 43 7.53 21.90 -16.17
C PRO A 43 7.44 20.90 -15.00
N LEU A 44 7.33 21.35 -13.75
CA LEU A 44 7.21 20.48 -12.59
C LEU A 44 5.84 19.79 -12.54
N ARG A 45 4.78 20.49 -12.94
CA ARG A 45 3.43 19.93 -13.08
C ARG A 45 3.36 18.90 -14.19
N LEU A 46 3.90 19.25 -15.37
CA LEU A 46 3.94 18.32 -16.51
C LEU A 46 4.72 17.05 -16.19
N MET A 47 5.85 17.16 -15.47
CA MET A 47 6.62 16.01 -15.00
C MET A 47 5.80 15.15 -14.01
N ARG A 48 5.13 15.79 -13.05
CA ARG A 48 4.28 15.08 -12.08
C ARG A 48 3.17 14.32 -12.79
N ASP A 49 2.39 14.99 -13.65
CA ASP A 49 1.22 14.41 -14.33
C ASP A 49 1.60 13.23 -15.24
N ALA A 50 2.79 13.28 -15.84
CA ALA A 50 3.31 12.20 -16.68
C ALA A 50 3.73 10.93 -15.91
N HIS A 51 3.98 11.02 -14.60
CA HIS A 51 4.64 9.94 -13.86
C HIS A 51 3.94 9.50 -12.58
N PHE A 52 3.13 10.36 -11.94
CA PHE A 52 2.66 10.09 -10.58
C PHE A 52 1.81 8.83 -10.48
N ALA A 53 0.91 8.57 -11.43
CA ALA A 53 0.01 7.41 -11.40
C ALA A 53 0.78 6.08 -11.52
N ASP A 54 1.77 6.04 -12.42
CA ASP A 54 2.63 4.87 -12.64
C ASP A 54 3.54 4.63 -11.41
N GLU A 55 4.12 5.69 -10.86
CA GLU A 55 4.97 5.61 -9.68
C GLU A 55 4.18 5.13 -8.44
N ILE A 56 2.99 5.68 -8.20
CA ILE A 56 2.11 5.23 -7.10
C ILE A 56 1.74 3.76 -7.27
N THR A 57 1.37 3.35 -8.49
CA THR A 57 1.01 1.97 -8.80
C THR A 57 2.19 1.03 -8.56
N HIS A 58 3.36 1.39 -9.07
CA HIS A 58 4.60 0.62 -8.91
C HIS A 58 4.96 0.45 -7.42
N LEU A 59 4.97 1.54 -6.67
CA LEU A 59 5.32 1.53 -5.24
C LEU A 59 4.28 0.80 -4.40
N LEU A 60 2.98 0.99 -4.65
CA LEU A 60 1.92 0.27 -3.92
C LEU A 60 2.03 -1.23 -4.12
N VAL A 61 2.11 -1.69 -5.37
CA VAL A 61 2.20 -3.12 -5.67
C VAL A 61 3.49 -3.71 -5.11
N GLY A 62 4.63 -3.06 -5.33
CA GLY A 62 5.93 -3.54 -4.85
C GLY A 62 5.97 -3.66 -3.32
N THR A 63 5.51 -2.62 -2.62
CA THR A 63 5.47 -2.65 -1.15
C THR A 63 4.45 -3.66 -0.61
N ALA A 64 3.30 -3.84 -1.27
CA ALA A 64 2.29 -4.80 -0.85
C ALA A 64 2.78 -6.24 -0.97
N VAL A 65 3.49 -6.57 -2.06
CA VAL A 65 4.13 -7.87 -2.25
C VAL A 65 5.18 -8.12 -1.18
N ALA A 66 6.08 -7.17 -0.95
CA ALA A 66 7.11 -7.29 0.08
C ALA A 66 6.49 -7.48 1.48
N ASN A 67 5.48 -6.68 1.82
CA ASN A 67 4.77 -6.78 3.09
C ASN A 67 4.09 -8.14 3.25
N ARG A 68 3.42 -8.65 2.21
CA ARG A 68 2.73 -9.94 2.24
C ARG A 68 3.70 -11.10 2.44
N ILE A 69 4.81 -11.12 1.70
CA ILE A 69 5.87 -12.13 1.86
C ILE A 69 6.41 -12.10 3.29
N HIS A 70 6.67 -10.91 3.83
CA HIS A 70 7.18 -10.79 5.19
C HIS A 70 6.16 -11.19 6.27
N LEU A 71 4.89 -10.84 6.08
CA LEU A 71 3.79 -11.29 6.94
C LEU A 71 3.72 -12.82 7.00
N GLU A 72 3.84 -13.48 5.85
CA GLU A 72 3.85 -14.95 5.76
C GLU A 72 5.08 -15.54 6.44
N HIS A 73 6.27 -14.97 6.20
CA HIS A 73 7.52 -15.42 6.81
C HIS A 73 7.50 -15.31 8.33
N MET A 74 7.00 -14.19 8.86
CA MET A 74 6.94 -13.91 10.30
C MET A 74 5.71 -14.52 11.00
N SER A 75 4.80 -15.17 10.27
CA SER A 75 3.51 -15.63 10.79
C SER A 75 3.63 -16.55 12.01
N ARG A 76 4.61 -17.47 12.01
CA ARG A 76 4.85 -18.39 13.12
C ARG A 76 5.38 -17.68 14.36
N LEU A 77 6.39 -16.82 14.18
CA LEU A 77 6.96 -16.03 15.28
C LEU A 77 5.90 -15.13 15.89
N ARG A 78 5.02 -14.53 15.06
CA ARG A 78 3.94 -13.66 15.55
C ARG A 78 2.81 -14.37 16.26
N ALA A 79 2.69 -15.68 16.08
CA ALA A 79 1.71 -16.49 16.78
C ALA A 79 2.27 -17.10 18.08
N ASP A 80 3.59 -17.03 18.30
CA ASP A 80 4.26 -17.62 19.45
C ASP A 80 4.22 -16.68 20.66
N PRO A 81 3.53 -17.02 21.75
CA PRO A 81 3.54 -16.21 22.98
C PRO A 81 4.92 -16.04 23.61
N ALA A 82 5.90 -16.90 23.25
CA ALA A 82 7.28 -16.79 23.70
C ALA A 82 8.11 -15.74 22.95
N GLU A 83 7.58 -15.16 21.87
CA GLU A 83 8.24 -14.15 21.03
C GLU A 83 7.54 -12.78 21.14
N PRO A 84 7.56 -12.10 22.31
CA PRO A 84 6.79 -10.88 22.55
C PRO A 84 7.21 -9.70 21.65
N GLN A 85 8.42 -9.76 21.12
CA GLN A 85 9.02 -8.82 20.16
C GLN A 85 8.39 -8.88 18.75
N HIS A 86 7.65 -9.93 18.44
CA HIS A 86 7.01 -10.13 17.15
C HIS A 86 5.50 -10.13 17.34
N GLN A 87 4.88 -8.97 17.51
CA GLN A 87 3.41 -8.91 17.66
C GLN A 87 2.67 -8.92 16.31
N PRO A 88 1.44 -9.45 16.24
CA PRO A 88 0.59 -9.34 15.07
C PRO A 88 0.26 -7.88 14.72
N ILE A 89 0.25 -7.58 13.41
CA ILE A 89 -0.10 -6.24 12.91
C ILE A 89 -1.63 -6.11 12.84
N ILE A 90 -2.23 -5.45 13.83
CA ILE A 90 -3.70 -5.27 13.95
C ILE A 90 -4.23 -3.94 13.40
N LEU A 91 -3.42 -3.20 12.64
CA LEU A 91 -3.79 -1.90 12.10
C LEU A 91 -4.86 -2.02 10.99
N LYS A 92 -5.76 -1.03 10.99
CA LYS A 92 -6.76 -0.81 9.95
C LYS A 92 -6.20 0.21 8.96
N CYS A 93 -6.16 -0.16 7.69
CA CYS A 93 -5.59 0.62 6.60
C CYS A 93 -6.64 1.32 5.75
N GLY A 94 -7.90 1.36 6.19
CA GLY A 94 -9.00 2.00 5.49
C GLY A 94 -10.29 1.17 5.56
N THR A 95 -11.05 1.16 4.48
CA THR A 95 -12.35 0.47 4.41
C THR A 95 -12.50 -0.41 3.17
N LEU A 96 -13.34 -1.43 3.27
CA LEU A 96 -13.59 -2.44 2.24
C LEU A 96 -15.08 -2.65 2.10
N HIS A 97 -15.55 -2.60 0.85
CA HIS A 97 -16.84 -3.10 0.40
C HIS A 97 -16.60 -4.44 -0.30
N PRO A 98 -16.91 -5.58 0.34
CA PRO A 98 -16.58 -6.90 -0.18
C PRO A 98 -17.38 -7.30 -1.43
N ASP A 99 -18.61 -6.81 -1.56
CA ASP A 99 -19.48 -7.04 -2.70
C ASP A 99 -20.35 -5.82 -2.99
N ILE A 100 -19.86 -4.92 -3.84
CA ILE A 100 -20.55 -3.65 -4.17
C ILE A 100 -21.86 -3.83 -4.95
N LEU A 101 -22.14 -5.04 -5.47
CA LEU A 101 -23.33 -5.29 -6.27
C LEU A 101 -24.48 -5.82 -5.42
N ASN A 102 -24.17 -6.57 -4.37
CA ASN A 102 -25.16 -7.29 -3.57
C ASN A 102 -25.19 -6.85 -2.10
N SER A 103 -24.28 -5.97 -1.67
CA SER A 103 -24.19 -5.55 -0.28
C SER A 103 -23.64 -4.12 -0.13
N ASP A 104 -24.34 -3.32 0.67
CA ASP A 104 -23.82 -2.02 1.11
C ASP A 104 -22.94 -2.15 2.36
N GLN A 105 -22.56 -3.37 2.76
CA GLN A 105 -21.75 -3.58 3.95
C GLN A 105 -20.33 -3.06 3.74
N GLU A 106 -19.98 -2.06 4.54
CA GLU A 106 -18.62 -1.57 4.69
C GLU A 106 -17.97 -2.20 5.92
N ILE A 107 -16.77 -2.75 5.75
CA ILE A 107 -15.97 -3.32 6.83
C ILE A 107 -14.60 -2.66 6.91
N PRO A 108 -13.94 -2.63 8.08
CA PRO A 108 -12.57 -2.17 8.18
C PRO A 108 -11.62 -3.00 7.31
N LEU A 109 -10.79 -2.33 6.52
CA LEU A 109 -9.72 -2.96 5.74
C LEU A 109 -8.53 -3.21 6.66
N THR A 110 -8.27 -4.45 7.03
CA THR A 110 -7.08 -4.80 7.82
C THR A 110 -5.81 -4.69 6.99
N PHE A 111 -4.63 -4.65 7.62
CA PHE A 111 -3.36 -4.58 6.91
C PHE A 111 -3.12 -5.77 5.96
N ASP A 112 -3.41 -6.99 6.39
CA ASP A 112 -3.30 -8.18 5.53
C ASP A 112 -4.26 -8.10 4.33
N GLN A 113 -5.50 -7.66 4.58
CA GLN A 113 -6.46 -7.43 3.50
C GLN A 113 -5.98 -6.31 2.56
N ALA A 114 -5.42 -5.23 3.06
CA ALA A 114 -4.89 -4.14 2.24
C ALA A 114 -3.81 -4.64 1.29
N CYS A 115 -2.83 -5.41 1.78
CA CYS A 115 -1.79 -6.01 0.94
C CYS A 115 -2.41 -6.88 -0.16
N ASN A 116 -3.34 -7.77 0.21
CA ASN A 116 -4.02 -8.64 -0.75
C ASN A 116 -4.85 -7.85 -1.78
N LYS A 117 -5.56 -6.80 -1.35
CA LYS A 117 -6.38 -5.97 -2.25
C LYS A 117 -5.53 -5.14 -3.20
N ILE A 118 -4.38 -4.63 -2.76
CA ILE A 118 -3.45 -3.93 -3.65
C ILE A 118 -2.92 -4.89 -4.73
N ILE A 119 -2.45 -6.08 -4.33
CA ILE A 119 -1.89 -7.08 -5.26
C ILE A 119 -2.90 -7.54 -6.31
N HIS A 120 -4.18 -7.65 -5.92
CA HIS A 120 -5.25 -8.16 -6.79
C HIS A 120 -6.14 -7.06 -7.38
N ALA A 121 -5.78 -5.79 -7.21
CA ALA A 121 -6.52 -4.69 -7.80
C ALA A 121 -6.43 -4.74 -9.34
N ILE A 122 -7.58 -4.54 -9.98
CA ILE A 122 -7.67 -4.29 -11.43
C ILE A 122 -7.55 -2.80 -11.70
N HIS A 123 -8.07 -1.97 -10.79
CA HIS A 123 -7.93 -0.53 -10.83
C HIS A 123 -7.37 -0.01 -9.51
N ILE A 124 -6.33 0.80 -9.62
CA ILE A 124 -5.72 1.57 -8.53
C ILE A 124 -5.88 3.03 -8.93
N VAL A 125 -6.69 3.77 -8.19
CA VAL A 125 -7.05 5.15 -8.51
C VAL A 125 -6.67 6.02 -7.31
N PRO A 126 -5.55 6.77 -7.38
CA PRO A 126 -5.23 7.78 -6.38
C PRO A 126 -6.34 8.82 -6.32
N ASP A 127 -6.84 9.12 -5.13
CA ASP A 127 -7.93 10.07 -5.00
C ASP A 127 -7.40 11.50 -5.04
N CYS A 128 -7.79 12.24 -6.06
CA CYS A 128 -7.46 13.65 -6.24
C CYS A 128 -8.57 14.40 -6.98
N GLY A 129 -9.74 13.79 -7.18
CA GLY A 129 -10.77 14.36 -8.07
C GLY A 129 -10.22 14.57 -9.49
N ASN A 130 -9.93 15.84 -9.84
CA ASN A 130 -9.22 16.19 -11.08
C ASN A 130 -7.70 16.30 -10.80
N PRO A 131 -6.87 15.37 -11.32
CA PRO A 131 -5.42 15.38 -11.10
C PRO A 131 -4.73 16.64 -11.63
N ASP A 132 -5.29 17.30 -12.64
CA ASP A 132 -4.75 18.52 -13.23
C ASP A 132 -5.06 19.75 -12.36
N GLU A 133 -6.02 19.67 -11.45
CA GLU A 133 -6.47 20.83 -10.68
C GLU A 133 -6.20 20.69 -9.19
N ASN A 134 -6.05 19.47 -8.70
CA ASN A 134 -5.97 19.19 -7.27
C ASN A 134 -4.77 18.30 -6.93
N PRO A 135 -4.14 18.55 -5.76
CA PRO A 135 -3.14 17.65 -5.23
C PRO A 135 -3.77 16.30 -4.83
N LEU A 136 -2.91 15.30 -4.68
CA LEU A 136 -3.28 14.00 -4.13
C LEU A 136 -3.87 14.14 -2.72
N SER A 137 -5.01 13.48 -2.51
CA SER A 137 -5.45 13.15 -1.17
C SER A 137 -4.59 12.00 -0.61
N SER A 138 -4.69 11.75 0.69
CA SER A 138 -4.01 10.62 1.35
C SER A 138 -4.67 9.26 1.10
N GLU A 139 -5.60 9.16 0.15
CA GLU A 139 -6.41 7.97 -0.10
C GLU A 139 -6.25 7.42 -1.52
N VAL A 140 -6.38 6.10 -1.64
CA VAL A 140 -6.35 5.39 -2.92
C VAL A 140 -7.54 4.45 -2.99
N LYS A 141 -8.33 4.57 -4.06
CA LYS A 141 -9.42 3.65 -4.33
C LYS A 141 -8.91 2.45 -5.11
N LEU A 142 -9.10 1.26 -4.53
CA LEU A 142 -8.77 -0.02 -5.13
C LEU A 142 -10.06 -0.70 -5.58
N ARG A 143 -10.06 -1.31 -6.76
CA ARG A 143 -11.20 -2.11 -7.25
C ARG A 143 -10.72 -3.41 -7.88
N GLY A 144 -11.51 -4.46 -7.72
CA GLY A 144 -11.24 -5.73 -8.37
C GLY A 144 -12.40 -6.70 -8.22
N HIS A 145 -12.14 -7.97 -8.53
CA HIS A 145 -13.13 -9.03 -8.43
C HIS A 145 -12.61 -10.19 -7.58
N LEU A 146 -13.52 -10.91 -6.93
CA LEU A 146 -13.28 -12.22 -6.33
C LEU A 146 -14.40 -13.16 -6.77
N GLY A 147 -14.10 -14.03 -7.73
CA GLY A 147 -15.14 -14.82 -8.41
C GLY A 147 -16.13 -13.90 -9.12
N LYS A 148 -17.41 -13.93 -8.71
CA LYS A 148 -18.47 -13.08 -9.27
C LYS A 148 -18.71 -11.78 -8.49
N ALA A 149 -18.12 -11.63 -7.31
CA ALA A 149 -18.28 -10.44 -6.48
C ALA A 149 -17.29 -9.36 -6.90
N ALA A 150 -17.80 -8.15 -7.18
CA ALA A 150 -16.97 -6.97 -7.37
C ALA A 150 -16.72 -6.33 -6.01
N TRP A 151 -15.46 -5.99 -5.71
CA TRP A 151 -15.10 -5.34 -4.45
C TRP A 151 -14.49 -3.97 -4.71
N SER A 152 -14.65 -3.07 -3.74
CA SER A 152 -14.01 -1.75 -3.71
C SER A 152 -13.40 -1.52 -2.34
N ALA A 153 -12.20 -0.97 -2.27
CA ALA A 153 -11.57 -0.59 -1.02
C ALA A 153 -11.06 0.84 -1.10
N TYR A 154 -11.14 1.56 0.02
CA TYR A 154 -10.51 2.86 0.21
C TYR A 154 -9.31 2.65 1.12
N LEU A 155 -8.11 2.81 0.55
CA LEU A 155 -6.84 2.65 1.25
C LEU A 155 -6.37 4.00 1.77
N ASN A 156 -6.14 4.09 3.08
CA ASN A 156 -5.50 5.24 3.71
C ASN A 156 -3.98 5.06 3.72
N ILE A 157 -3.26 5.85 2.92
CA ILE A 157 -1.82 5.71 2.71
C ILE A 157 -1.02 5.88 4.00
N PRO A 158 -1.26 6.91 4.85
CA PRO A 158 -0.58 7.02 6.13
C PRO A 158 -0.73 5.79 7.04
N GLN A 159 -1.93 5.20 7.13
CA GLN A 159 -2.13 3.99 7.93
C GLN A 159 -1.44 2.75 7.33
N TYR A 160 -1.49 2.59 6.00
CA TYR A 160 -0.78 1.53 5.31
C TYR A 160 0.75 1.63 5.50
N VAL A 161 1.30 2.85 5.42
CA VAL A 161 2.72 3.12 5.68
C VAL A 161 3.09 2.75 7.12
N ARG A 162 2.32 3.20 8.12
CA ARG A 162 2.55 2.84 9.52
C ARG A 162 2.54 1.33 9.72
N ALA A 163 1.54 0.64 9.17
CA ALA A 163 1.42 -0.82 9.27
C ALA A 163 2.59 -1.54 8.59
N SER A 164 3.06 -1.02 7.45
CA SER A 164 4.24 -1.55 6.75
C SER A 164 5.52 -1.39 7.58
N ILE A 165 5.73 -0.22 8.20
CA ILE A 165 6.90 0.00 9.06
C ILE A 165 6.87 -0.92 10.28
N LEU A 166 5.70 -1.11 10.91
CA LEU A 166 5.57 -2.08 12.00
C LEU A 166 5.79 -3.51 11.52
N ASN A 167 5.37 -3.84 10.30
CA ASN A 167 5.58 -5.15 9.73
C ASN A 167 7.08 -5.48 9.59
N PHE A 168 7.92 -4.52 9.23
CA PHE A 168 9.36 -4.74 9.04
C PHE A 168 10.25 -4.41 10.24
N ARG A 169 9.68 -3.85 11.31
CA ARG A 169 10.43 -3.56 12.53
C ARG A 169 10.27 -4.70 13.53
N ASP A 170 11.39 -5.12 14.10
CA ASP A 170 11.39 -5.91 15.32
C ASP A 170 11.04 -4.99 16.49
N HIS A 171 10.10 -5.39 17.36
CA HIS A 171 9.85 -4.67 18.59
C HIS A 171 10.92 -5.06 19.61
N THR A 172 12.05 -4.35 19.61
CA THR A 172 13.07 -4.43 20.67
C THR A 172 12.55 -3.85 21.98
#